data_AF-A0A9W8AW52-F1
#
_entry.id   AF-A0A9W8AW52-F1
#
_cell.length_a   1.000
_cell.length_b   1.000
_cell.length_c   1.000
_cell.angle_alpha   90.00
_cell.angle_beta   90.00
_cell.angle_gamma   90.00
#
_symmetry.space_group_name_H-M   'P 1'
#
loop_
_entity.id
_entity.type
_entity.pdbx_description
1 polymer ?
#
loop_
_entity_poly.entity_id
_entity_poly.type
_entity_poly.pdbx_seq_one_letter_code
_entity_poly.pdbx_strand_id
1 'polypeptide(L)'
;NPCGGFASYELARAGEWLEGLNPAEIFGKYMIEYPYPECTTSVVLGLASFTKRYPDYRAADISTCIRHAIQYIFDAQRPDGSWFGSWGICFTYATMFALKSLASQGYTYSS
;
A
#
# COMPACT_ATOMS: atom_id res chain seq x y z
N ASN A 1 -9.18 0.73 2.55
CA ASN A 1 -10.00 -0.32 1.91
C ASN A 1 -10.15 -1.53 2.83
N PRO A 2 -11.14 -2.42 2.66
CA PRO A 2 -11.30 -3.60 3.52
C PRO A 2 -10.04 -4.49 3.62
N CYS A 3 -9.24 -4.55 2.54
CA CYS A 3 -7.95 -5.25 2.50
C CYS A 3 -6.80 -4.54 3.23
N GLY A 4 -7.02 -3.39 3.88
CA GLY A 4 -5.98 -2.62 4.56
C GLY A 4 -5.15 -1.69 3.66
N GLY A 5 -5.09 -1.96 2.35
CA GLY A 5 -4.36 -1.12 1.40
C GLY A 5 -5.05 0.20 1.04
N PHE A 6 -4.27 1.13 0.50
CA PHE A 6 -4.68 2.46 0.02
C PHE A 6 -4.54 2.54 -1.49
N ALA A 7 -5.58 3.09 -2.13
CA ALA A 7 -5.57 3.38 -3.55
C ALA A 7 -5.11 4.82 -3.79
N SER A 8 -5.23 5.31 -5.03
CA SER A 8 -4.59 6.56 -5.43
C SER A 8 -5.38 7.81 -5.01
N TYR A 9 -6.62 7.96 -5.48
CA TYR A 9 -7.45 9.12 -5.18
C TYR A 9 -8.60 8.79 -4.23
N GLU A 10 -9.24 7.63 -4.42
CA GLU A 10 -10.43 7.24 -3.68
C GLU A 10 -10.34 5.84 -3.05
N LEU A 11 -11.44 5.33 -2.52
CA LEU A 11 -11.54 3.93 -2.14
C LEU A 11 -11.72 3.06 -3.39
N ALA A 12 -11.29 1.81 -3.33
CA ALA A 12 -11.70 0.79 -4.28
C ALA A 12 -13.20 0.53 -4.08
N ARG A 13 -14.02 1.16 -4.93
CA ARG A 13 -15.50 1.17 -4.81
C ARG A 13 -16.21 0.09 -5.62
N ALA A 14 -15.48 -0.58 -6.52
CA ALA A 14 -16.00 -1.63 -7.37
C ALA A 14 -15.02 -2.81 -7.41
N GLY A 15 -15.51 -3.98 -7.84
CA GLY A 15 -14.71 -5.19 -7.96
C GLY A 15 -13.99 -5.27 -9.31
N GLU A 16 -12.95 -6.10 -9.38
CA GLU A 16 -12.12 -6.29 -10.58
C GLU A 16 -12.91 -6.80 -11.80
N TRP A 17 -14.10 -7.38 -11.60
CA TRP A 17 -14.98 -7.80 -12.69
C TRP A 17 -15.33 -6.65 -13.65
N LEU A 18 -15.27 -5.39 -13.18
CA LEU A 18 -15.52 -4.22 -14.03
C LEU A 18 -14.41 -4.00 -15.07
N GLU A 19 -13.22 -4.56 -14.88
CA GLU A 19 -12.16 -4.57 -15.92
C GLU A 19 -12.56 -5.39 -17.14
N GLY A 20 -13.52 -6.31 -17.03
CA GLY A 20 -14.09 -6.98 -18.21
C GLY A 20 -14.81 -6.03 -19.16
N LEU A 21 -15.17 -4.83 -18.69
CA LEU A 21 -15.76 -3.76 -19.49
C LEU A 21 -14.73 -2.75 -19.99
N ASN A 22 -13.44 -2.95 -19.74
CA ASN A 22 -12.37 -2.06 -20.17
C ASN A 22 -12.34 -1.96 -21.72
N PRO A 23 -12.68 -0.80 -22.30
CA PRO A 23 -12.66 -0.63 -23.75
C PRO A 23 -11.30 -0.20 -24.31
N ALA A 24 -10.34 0.19 -23.47
CA ALA A 24 -9.04 0.64 -23.98
C ALA A 24 -8.13 -0.56 -24.21
N GLU A 25 -7.69 -0.68 -25.46
CA GLU A 25 -6.83 -1.77 -25.91
C GLU A 25 -5.40 -1.66 -25.38
N ILE A 26 -4.96 -0.45 -25.04
CA ILE A 26 -3.56 -0.14 -24.71
C ILE A 26 -3.30 0.04 -23.20
N PHE A 27 -4.34 0.17 -22.38
CA PHE A 27 -4.22 0.41 -20.95
C PHE A 27 -4.92 -0.69 -20.14
N GLY A 28 -4.26 -1.18 -19.11
CA GLY A 28 -4.85 -2.12 -18.15
C GLY A 28 -5.13 -1.45 -16.82
N LYS A 29 -6.05 -2.02 -16.03
CA LYS A 29 -6.28 -1.66 -14.62
C LYS A 29 -6.59 -0.18 -14.39
N TYR A 30 -7.54 0.36 -15.14
CA TYR A 30 -7.97 1.76 -14.98
C TYR A 30 -9.48 1.92 -14.80
N MET A 31 -10.25 0.83 -14.83
CA MET A 31 -11.71 0.91 -14.66
C MET A 31 -12.10 1.19 -13.20
N ILE A 32 -11.24 0.83 -12.26
CA ILE A 32 -11.45 1.01 -10.82
C ILE A 32 -10.18 1.50 -10.14
N GLU A 33 -10.34 1.97 -8.89
CA GLU A 33 -9.23 2.21 -7.98
C GLU A 33 -8.71 0.88 -7.42
N TYR A 34 -7.39 0.74 -7.38
CA TYR A 34 -6.71 -0.40 -6.78
C TYR A 34 -5.89 0.05 -5.59
N PRO A 35 -5.86 -0.71 -4.50
CA PRO A 35 -4.82 -0.56 -3.51
C PRO A 35 -3.44 -0.83 -4.13
N TYR A 36 -2.45 -0.03 -3.75
CA TYR A 36 -1.08 -0.14 -4.27
C TYR A 36 -0.07 -0.22 -3.11
N PRO A 37 1.00 -1.04 -3.24
CA PRO A 37 2.09 -1.04 -2.26
C PRO A 37 2.68 0.36 -2.01
N GLU A 38 2.78 1.19 -3.05
CA GLU A 38 3.39 2.52 -2.98
C GLU A 38 2.51 3.52 -2.24
N CYS A 39 1.20 3.56 -2.56
CA CYS A 39 0.22 4.40 -1.87
C CYS A 39 0.10 3.98 -0.39
N THR A 40 0.04 2.67 -0.13
CA THR A 40 -0.07 2.12 1.22
C THR A 40 1.17 2.43 2.06
N THR A 41 2.36 2.25 1.50
CA THR A 41 3.63 2.64 2.13
C THR A 41 3.64 4.12 2.48
N SER A 42 3.22 4.99 1.54
CA SER A 42 3.23 6.44 1.74
C SER A 42 2.35 6.85 2.92
N VAL A 43 1.19 6.21 3.07
CA VAL A 43 0.30 6.42 4.24
C VAL A 43 0.96 5.93 5.53
N VAL A 44 1.56 4.74 5.55
CA VAL A 44 2.28 4.23 6.74
C VAL A 44 3.36 5.20 7.18
N LEU A 45 4.21 5.64 6.26
CA LEU A 45 5.31 6.56 6.57
C LEU A 45 4.80 7.93 7.05
N GLY A 46 3.76 8.46 6.41
CA GLY A 46 3.13 9.72 6.80
C GLY A 46 2.54 9.65 8.21
N LEU A 47 1.73 8.62 8.49
CA LEU A 47 1.11 8.41 9.80
C LEU A 47 2.16 8.12 10.89
N ALA A 48 3.15 7.27 10.61
CA ALA A 48 4.23 6.97 11.56
C ALA A 48 5.09 8.20 11.86
N SER A 49 5.24 9.12 10.91
CA SER A 49 5.93 10.39 11.14
C SER A 49 5.05 11.35 11.94
N PHE A 50 3.75 11.40 11.65
CA PHE A 50 2.78 12.23 12.35
C PHE A 50 2.65 11.85 13.83
N THR A 51 2.56 10.55 14.15
CA THR A 51 2.40 10.07 15.53
C THR A 51 3.59 10.38 16.42
N LYS A 52 4.79 10.53 15.86
CA LYS A 52 5.97 11.02 16.61
C LYS A 52 5.78 12.45 17.14
N ARG A 53 5.02 13.29 16.41
CA ARG A 53 4.78 14.69 16.77
C ARG A 53 3.51 14.89 17.58
N TYR A 54 2.50 14.05 17.34
CA TYR A 54 1.16 14.10 17.95
C TYR A 54 0.75 12.70 18.44
N PRO A 55 1.33 12.21 19.56
CA PRO A 55 1.16 10.83 19.99
C PRO A 55 -0.27 10.49 20.44
N ASP A 56 -1.01 11.46 20.98
CA ASP A 56 -2.34 11.22 21.57
C ASP A 56 -3.49 11.35 20.55
N TYR A 57 -3.25 12.00 19.40
CA TYR A 57 -4.31 12.23 18.42
C TYR A 57 -4.69 10.94 17.70
N ARG A 58 -5.90 10.44 17.98
CA ARG A 58 -6.47 9.22 17.36
C ARG A 58 -5.50 8.03 17.37
N ALA A 59 -4.71 7.90 18.43
CA ALA A 59 -3.60 6.94 18.52
C ALA A 59 -4.03 5.50 18.18
N ALA A 60 -5.18 5.05 18.73
CA ALA A 60 -5.72 3.71 18.50
C ALA A 60 -6.14 3.48 17.03
N ASP A 61 -6.78 4.48 16.41
CA ASP A 61 -7.20 4.39 15.01
C ASP A 61 -5.99 4.33 14.08
N ILE A 62 -5.00 5.19 14.33
CA ILE A 62 -3.77 5.24 13.52
C ILE A 62 -2.98 3.94 13.66
N SER A 63 -2.82 3.44 14.90
CA SER A 63 -2.16 2.16 15.15
C SER A 63 -2.86 1.00 14.42
N THR A 64 -4.19 0.95 14.48
CA THR A 64 -5.00 -0.04 13.75
C THR A 64 -4.84 0.08 12.23
N CYS A 65 -4.86 1.31 11.72
CA CYS A 65 -4.66 1.60 10.30
C CYS A 65 -3.29 1.13 9.81
N ILE A 66 -2.21 1.47 10.53
CA ILE A 66 -0.85 1.06 10.19
C ILE A 66 -0.73 -0.46 10.21
N ARG A 67 -1.29 -1.14 11.24
CA ARG A 67 -1.26 -2.60 11.33
C ARG A 67 -1.91 -3.27 10.12
N HIS A 68 -3.09 -2.82 9.70
CA HIS A 68 -3.75 -3.36 8.50
C HIS A 68 -3.00 -3.02 7.21
N ALA A 69 -2.42 -1.82 7.10
CA ALA A 69 -1.61 -1.43 5.97
C ALA A 69 -0.33 -2.29 5.85
N ILE A 70 0.33 -2.61 6.96
CA ILE A 70 1.47 -3.52 6.97
C ILE A 70 1.08 -4.93 6.55
N GLN A 71 -0.07 -5.44 7.02
CA GLN A 71 -0.56 -6.75 6.57
C GLN A 71 -0.78 -6.75 5.05
N TYR A 72 -1.39 -5.70 4.50
CA TYR A 72 -1.52 -5.54 3.05
C TYR A 72 -0.17 -5.57 2.33
N ILE A 73 0.86 -4.90 2.86
CA ILE A 73 2.20 -4.93 2.26
C ILE A 73 2.76 -6.36 2.23
N PHE A 74 2.59 -7.15 3.30
CA PHE A 74 2.98 -8.56 3.28
C PHE A 74 2.18 -9.37 2.26
N ASP A 75 0.85 -9.20 2.22
CA ASP A 75 -0.04 -9.95 1.33
C ASP A 75 0.21 -9.61 -0.15
N ALA A 76 0.67 -8.38 -0.44
CA ALA A 76 1.02 -7.95 -1.79
C ALA A 76 2.41 -8.41 -2.25
N GLN A 77 3.23 -8.99 -1.36
CA GLN A 77 4.54 -9.51 -1.72
C GLN A 77 4.41 -10.74 -2.62
N ARG A 78 5.20 -10.78 -3.68
CA ARG A 78 5.26 -11.95 -4.57
C ARG A 78 6.10 -13.08 -3.96
N PRO A 79 5.94 -14.33 -4.42
CA PRO A 79 6.75 -15.46 -3.93
C PRO A 79 8.26 -15.29 -4.10
N ASP A 80 8.71 -14.48 -5.06
CA ASP A 80 10.12 -14.15 -5.29
C ASP A 80 10.65 -13.04 -4.36
N GLY A 81 9.79 -12.52 -3.48
CA GLY A 81 10.10 -11.45 -2.53
C GLY A 81 9.89 -10.04 -3.07
N SER A 82 9.54 -9.88 -4.35
CA SER A 82 9.35 -8.56 -4.98
C SER A 82 7.94 -8.00 -4.77
N TRP A 83 7.80 -6.68 -4.94
CA TRP A 83 6.52 -5.99 -5.08
C TRP A 83 6.41 -5.38 -6.48
N PHE A 84 5.21 -5.40 -7.06
CA PHE A 84 4.99 -4.83 -8.39
C PHE A 84 4.75 -3.31 -8.30
N GLY A 85 5.55 -2.53 -9.03
CA GLY A 85 5.38 -1.08 -9.13
C GLY A 85 4.38 -0.70 -10.22
N SER A 86 3.36 0.06 -9.83
CA SER A 86 2.31 0.58 -10.71
C SER A 86 2.55 2.04 -11.09
N TRP A 87 3.29 2.78 -10.26
CA TRP A 87 3.58 4.22 -10.47
C TRP A 87 5.03 4.53 -10.82
N GLY A 88 5.87 3.49 -10.88
CA GLY A 88 7.28 3.58 -11.27
C GLY A 88 7.78 2.21 -11.74
N ILE A 89 8.87 2.20 -12.53
CA ILE A 89 9.38 0.99 -13.18
C ILE A 89 10.38 0.26 -12.28
N CYS A 90 10.18 -1.01 -11.94
CA CYS A 90 8.90 -1.62 -11.61
C CYS A 90 9.07 -2.29 -10.25
N PHE A 91 9.82 -3.39 -10.21
CA PHE A 91 10.06 -4.14 -8.98
C PHE A 91 10.99 -3.43 -8.01
N THR A 92 12.06 -2.78 -8.48
CA THR A 92 12.96 -2.01 -7.62
C THR A 92 12.24 -0.84 -6.95
N TYR A 93 11.34 -0.19 -7.69
CA TYR A 93 10.54 0.93 -7.19
C TYR A 93 9.63 0.49 -6.05
N ALA A 94 8.71 -0.45 -6.28
CA ALA A 94 7.78 -0.87 -5.23
C ALA A 94 8.46 -1.62 -4.09
N THR A 95 9.52 -2.38 -4.35
CA THR A 95 10.29 -3.06 -3.28
C THR A 95 10.95 -2.04 -2.36
N MET A 96 11.50 -0.94 -2.88
CA MET A 96 12.01 0.16 -2.04
C MET A 96 10.89 0.74 -1.15
N PHE A 97 9.69 0.96 -1.68
CA PHE A 97 8.55 1.46 -0.88
C PHE A 97 8.18 0.46 0.22
N ALA A 98 7.91 -0.80 -0.15
CA ALA A 98 7.53 -1.85 0.79
C ALA A 98 8.54 -1.98 1.94
N LEU A 99 9.83 -2.12 1.62
CA LEU A 99 10.89 -2.24 2.62
C LEU A 99 10.99 -1.01 3.53
N LYS A 100 10.77 0.21 3.03
CA LYS A 100 10.74 1.42 3.87
C LYS A 100 9.60 1.40 4.88
N SER A 101 8.38 1.01 4.48
CA SER A 101 7.26 0.89 5.42
C SER A 101 7.53 -0.18 6.48
N LEU A 102 8.02 -1.35 6.07
CA LEU A 102 8.37 -2.46 6.96
C LEU A 102 9.44 -2.04 7.97
N ALA A 103 10.54 -1.44 7.52
CA ALA A 103 11.59 -0.95 8.40
C ALA A 103 11.08 0.12 9.39
N SER A 104 10.17 1.00 8.95
CA SER A 104 9.58 2.01 9.83
C SER A 104 8.74 1.43 10.98
N GLN A 105 8.29 0.18 10.83
CA GLN A 105 7.53 -0.57 11.83
C GLN A 105 8.37 -1.65 12.53
N GLY A 106 9.70 -1.61 12.38
CA GLY A 106 10.63 -2.49 13.10
C GLY A 106 10.88 -3.85 12.44
N TYR A 107 10.36 -4.10 11.23
CA TYR A 107 10.69 -5.30 10.47
C TYR A 107 12.05 -5.14 9.77
N THR A 108 13.11 -5.27 10.56
CA THR A 108 14.50 -5.21 10.09
C THR A 108 15.20 -6.53 10.32
N TYR A 109 16.35 -6.74 9.67
CA TYR A 109 17.21 -7.89 9.98
C TYR A 109 17.62 -7.86 11.46
N SER A 110 17.65 -9.04 12.08
CA SER A 110 18.29 -9.22 13.38
C SER A 110 19.80 -9.04 13.21
N SER A 111 20.38 -8.18 14.04
CA SER A 111 21.84 -8.00 14.18
C SER A 111 22.47 -9.18 14.91
#